data_AF-A0A0M3IE03-F1
#
_entry.id   AF-A0A0M3IE03-F1
#
_cell.length_a   1.000
_cell.length_b   1.000
_cell.length_c   1.000
_cell.angle_alpha   90.00
_cell.angle_beta   90.00
_cell.angle_gamma   90.00
#
_symmetry.space_group_name_H-M   'P 1'
#
loop_
_entity.id
_entity.type
_entity.pdbx_description
1 polymer ?
#
loop_
_entity_poly.entity_id
_entity_poly.type
_entity_poly.pdbx_seq_one_letter_code
_entity_poly.pdbx_strand_id
1 'polypeptide(L)'
;SVREAPASCTAEQERDEPCRCCKINCWYTIAAAATHKLGHVPGQAGEEEALATLRLIRACMMSNCSEICPIRARPPFLSQE
;
A
#
# COMPACT_ATOMS: atom_id res chain seq x y z
N SER A 1 -1.39 24.05 2.90
CA SER A 1 -2.08 23.10 3.77
C SER A 1 -1.87 21.71 3.20
N VAL A 2 -0.92 20.95 3.76
CA VAL A 2 -0.68 19.57 3.34
C VAL A 2 -1.86 18.76 3.87
N ARG A 3 -2.71 18.24 2.98
CA ARG A 3 -3.76 17.31 3.38
C ARG A 3 -3.06 16.01 3.77
N GLU A 4 -2.86 15.80 5.07
CA GLU A 4 -2.40 14.51 5.57
C GLU A 4 -3.48 13.47 5.21
N ALA A 5 -3.16 12.58 4.27
CA ALA A 5 -4.05 11.48 3.97
C ALA A 5 -4.13 10.61 5.24
N PRO A 6 -5.31 10.15 5.65
CA PRO A 6 -5.44 9.43 6.91
C PRO A 6 -4.63 8.13 6.86
N ALA A 7 -3.86 7.88 7.93
CA ALA A 7 -3.01 6.69 8.08
C ALA A 7 -3.81 5.38 8.22
N SER A 8 -5.11 5.49 8.46
CA SER A 8 -6.05 4.40 8.65
C SER A 8 -7.44 4.80 8.14
N CYS A 9 -8.26 3.79 7.87
CA CYS A 9 -9.67 4.00 7.54
C CYS A 9 -10.51 4.25 8.81
N THR A 10 -11.64 4.94 8.67
CA THR A 10 -12.67 4.94 9.72
C THR A 10 -13.38 3.59 9.79
N ALA A 11 -14.09 3.31 10.89
CA ALA A 11 -14.86 2.08 11.06
C ALA A 11 -15.91 1.88 9.93
N GLU A 12 -16.53 2.97 9.48
CA GLU A 12 -17.47 2.94 8.35
C GLU A 12 -16.75 2.57 7.05
N GLN A 13 -15.58 3.16 6.78
CA GLN A 13 -14.79 2.84 5.59
C GLN A 13 -14.24 1.42 5.61
N GLU A 14 -13.86 0.89 6.77
CA GLU A 14 -13.44 -0.51 6.89
C GLU A 14 -14.59 -1.47 6.58
N ARG A 15 -15.82 -1.13 6.94
CA ARG A 15 -17.01 -1.92 6.59
C ARG A 15 -17.37 -1.82 5.11
N ASP A 16 -17.34 -0.62 4.55
CA ASP A 16 -17.86 -0.36 3.20
C ASP A 16 -16.79 -0.59 2.10
N GLU A 17 -15.51 -0.37 2.40
CA GLU A 17 -14.38 -0.52 1.48
C GLU A 17 -13.20 -1.35 2.07
N PRO A 18 -13.44 -2.58 2.57
CA PRO A 18 -12.46 -3.34 3.35
C PRO A 18 -11.15 -3.61 2.58
N CYS A 19 -11.23 -3.88 1.27
CA CYS A 19 -10.05 -4.09 0.43
C CYS A 19 -9.18 -2.82 0.30
N ARG A 20 -9.82 -1.64 0.14
CA ARG A 20 -9.10 -0.36 0.05
C ARG A 20 -8.41 -0.07 1.38
N CYS A 21 -9.10 -0.30 2.48
CA CYS A 21 -8.57 -0.08 3.82
C CYS A 21 -7.41 -1.02 4.16
N CYS A 22 -7.48 -2.30 3.78
CA CYS A 22 -6.36 -3.22 3.92
C CYS A 22 -5.11 -2.73 3.18
N LYS A 23 -5.27 -2.24 1.94
CA LYS A 23 -4.16 -1.70 1.14
C LYS A 23 -3.55 -0.43 1.75
N ILE A 24 -4.40 0.49 2.22
CA ILE A 24 -3.95 1.70 2.93
C ILE A 24 -3.14 1.32 4.16
N ASN A 25 -3.65 0.38 4.96
CA ASN A 25 -2.97 -0.09 6.17
C ASN A 25 -1.59 -0.72 5.87
N CYS A 26 -1.51 -1.58 4.84
CA CYS A 26 -0.23 -2.14 4.38
C CYS A 26 0.76 -1.06 3.94
N TRP A 27 0.29 -0.04 3.21
CA TRP A 27 1.13 1.07 2.79
C TRP A 27 1.72 1.81 3.99
N TYR A 28 0.86 2.28 4.90
CA TYR A 28 1.31 3.07 6.05
C TYR A 28 2.17 2.29 7.03
N THR A 29 1.80 1.05 7.35
CA THR A 29 2.57 0.22 8.30
C THR A 29 3.99 -0.01 7.80
N ILE A 30 4.15 -0.41 6.52
CA ILE A 30 5.47 -0.68 5.96
C ILE A 30 6.26 0.62 5.72
N ALA A 31 5.63 1.68 5.23
CA ALA A 31 6.29 2.96 5.03
C ALA A 31 6.77 3.57 6.36
N ALA A 32 5.98 3.49 7.43
CA ALA A 32 6.37 3.95 8.76
C ALA A 32 7.51 3.11 9.34
N ALA A 33 7.44 1.78 9.21
CA ALA A 33 8.51 0.89 9.65
C ALA A 33 9.83 1.14 8.89
N ALA A 34 9.75 1.35 7.57
CA ALA A 34 10.91 1.69 6.74
C ALA A 34 11.48 3.06 7.14
N THR A 35 10.62 4.07 7.32
CA THR A 35 11.04 5.41 7.77
C THR A 35 11.77 5.36 9.11
N HIS A 36 11.23 4.61 10.07
CA HIS A 36 11.86 4.41 11.37
C HIS A 36 13.22 3.69 11.25
N LYS A 37 13.33 2.66 10.40
CA LYS A 37 14.56 1.89 10.20
C LYS A 37 15.65 2.68 9.47
N LEU A 38 15.28 3.50 8.50
CA LEU A 38 16.20 4.29 7.68
C LEU A 38 16.58 5.62 8.35
N GLY A 39 15.73 6.15 9.23
CA GLY A 39 15.88 7.49 9.81
C GLY A 39 15.44 8.62 8.87
N HIS A 40 14.89 8.29 7.71
CA HIS A 40 14.33 9.22 6.73
C HIS A 40 13.26 8.53 5.88
N VAL A 41 12.53 9.31 5.08
CA VAL A 41 11.49 8.76 4.21
C VAL A 41 12.14 7.89 3.12
N PRO A 42 11.59 6.69 2.84
CA PRO A 42 12.06 5.84 1.76
C PRO A 42 12.11 6.55 0.41
N GLY A 43 13.24 6.45 -0.28
CA GLY A 43 13.49 7.09 -1.57
C GLY A 43 14.30 8.39 -1.48
N GLN A 44 14.52 8.92 -0.27
CA GLN A 44 15.35 10.09 -0.07
C GLN A 44 16.84 9.81 -0.36
N ALA A 45 17.33 8.60 -0.06
CA ALA A 45 18.69 8.19 -0.36
C ALA A 45 18.88 7.67 -1.80
N GLY A 46 17.79 7.32 -2.49
CA GLY A 46 17.83 6.87 -3.89
C GLY A 46 16.64 5.99 -4.30
N GLU A 47 16.53 5.75 -5.60
CA GLU A 47 15.42 4.98 -6.20
C GLU A 47 15.38 3.52 -5.71
N GLU A 48 16.53 2.89 -5.51
CA GLU A 48 16.60 1.49 -5.08
C GLU A 48 15.94 1.28 -3.70
N GLU A 49 16.12 2.24 -2.80
CA GLU A 49 15.48 2.21 -1.47
C GLU A 49 13.95 2.34 -1.57
N ALA A 50 13.47 3.21 -2.46
CA ALA A 50 12.05 3.33 -2.75
C ALA A 50 11.50 2.01 -3.30
N LEU A 51 12.18 1.41 -4.28
CA LEU A 51 11.79 0.13 -4.89
C LEU A 51 11.79 -1.01 -3.88
N ALA A 52 12.79 -1.08 -3.00
CA ALA A 52 12.83 -2.07 -1.92
C ALA A 52 11.62 -1.95 -0.98
N THR A 53 11.27 -0.72 -0.60
CA THR A 53 10.09 -0.46 0.26
C THR A 53 8.78 -0.78 -0.47
N LEU A 54 8.65 -0.41 -1.74
CA LEU A 54 7.48 -0.73 -2.56
C LEU A 54 7.27 -2.24 -2.72
N ARG A 55 8.36 -3.02 -2.83
CA ARG A 55 8.29 -4.50 -2.85
C ARG A 55 7.74 -5.05 -1.55
N LEU A 56 8.15 -4.51 -0.40
CA LEU A 56 7.61 -4.91 0.91
C LEU A 56 6.13 -4.54 1.07
N ILE A 57 5.74 -3.34 0.65
CA ILE A 57 4.33 -2.91 0.65
C ILE A 57 3.49 -3.86 -0.21
N ARG A 58 3.97 -4.18 -1.43
CA ARG A 58 3.28 -5.13 -2.32
C ARG A 58 3.17 -6.52 -1.69
N ALA A 59 4.22 -7.01 -1.03
CA ALA A 59 4.20 -8.28 -0.33
C ALA A 59 3.12 -8.29 0.76
N CYS A 60 3.02 -7.24 1.57
CA CYS A 60 1.95 -7.08 2.56
C CYS A 60 0.55 -7.15 1.92
N MET A 61 0.34 -6.43 0.81
CA MET A 61 -0.97 -6.43 0.14
C MET A 61 -1.33 -7.81 -0.41
N MET A 62 -0.35 -8.55 -0.93
CA MET A 62 -0.58 -9.89 -1.48
C MET A 62 -0.82 -10.93 -0.38
N SER A 63 -0.15 -10.84 0.76
CA SER A 63 -0.34 -11.78 1.87
C SER A 63 -1.60 -11.49 2.68
N ASN A 64 -1.89 -10.21 2.95
CA ASN A 64 -2.90 -9.83 3.94
C ASN A 64 -4.22 -9.39 3.31
N CYS A 65 -4.19 -8.88 2.08
CA CYS A 65 -5.39 -8.34 1.43
C CYS A 65 -5.95 -9.25 0.33
N SER A 66 -5.31 -10.38 0.01
CA SER A 66 -5.72 -11.26 -1.09
C SER A 66 -7.08 -11.93 -0.88
N GLU A 67 -7.43 -12.25 0.37
CA GLU A 67 -8.74 -12.82 0.72
C GLU A 67 -9.87 -11.77 0.70
N ILE A 68 -9.52 -10.51 0.96
CA ILE A 68 -10.47 -9.39 1.06
C ILE A 68 -10.69 -8.72 -0.30
N CYS A 69 -9.64 -8.66 -1.11
CA CYS A 69 -9.65 -7.99 -2.39
C CYS A 69 -10.04 -8.97 -3.50
N PRO A 70 -11.17 -8.77 -4.20
CA PRO A 70 -11.48 -9.59 -5.35
C PRO A 70 -10.36 -9.45 -6.38
N ILE A 71 -9.93 -10.58 -6.95
CA ILE A 71 -9.06 -10.58 -8.12
C ILE A 71 -9.85 -9.89 -9.22
N ARG A 72 -9.57 -8.61 -9.44
CA ARG A 72 -10.07 -7.93 -10.64
C ARG A 72 -9.39 -8.63 -11.79
N ALA A 73 -10.13 -9.47 -12.50
CA ALA A 73 -9.74 -9.93 -13.83
C ALA A 73 -9.28 -8.68 -14.58
N ARG A 74 -8.01 -8.68 -15.02
CA ARG A 74 -7.46 -7.58 -15.81
C ARG A 74 -8.47 -7.36 -16.94
N PRO A 75 -9.03 -6.16 -17.14
CA PRO A 75 -9.92 -5.94 -18.27
C PRO A 75 -9.17 -6.41 -19.52
N PRO A 76 -9.84 -7.14 -20.45
CA PRO A 76 -9.18 -7.77 -21.60
C PRO A 76 -8.33 -6.80 -22.43
N PHE A 77 -8.56 -5.49 -22.28
CA PHE A 77 -7.94 -4.40 -23.01
C PHE A 77 -6.46 -4.11 -22.66
N LEU A 78 -5.87 -4.73 -21.64
CA LEU A 78 -4.42 -4.58 -21.33
C LEU A 78 -3.58 -5.82 -21.69
N SER A 79 -4.08 -6.64 -22.62
CA SER A 79 -3.35 -7.80 -23.16
C SER A 79 -3.16 -7.73 -24.69
N GLN A 80 -3.20 -6.53 -25.27
CA GLN A 80 -2.76 -6.31 -26.65
C GLN A 80 -1.54 -5.38 -26.65
N GLU A 81 -0.52 -5.87 -27.36
CA GLU A 81 0.81 -5.30 -27.66
C GLU A 81 1.89 -5.43 -26.58
#